data_AF-A0A8S3VQG5-F1
#
_entry.id   AF-A0A8S3VQG5-F1
#
_cell.length_a   1.000
_cell.length_b   1.000
_cell.length_c   1.000
_cell.angle_alpha   90.00
_cell.angle_beta   90.00
_cell.angle_gamma   90.00
#
_symmetry.space_group_name_H-M   'P 1'
#
loop_
_entity.id
_entity.type
_entity.pdbx_description
1 polymer ?
#
loop_
_entity_poly.entity_id
_entity_poly.type
_entity_poly.pdbx_seq_one_letter_code
_entity_poly.pdbx_strand_id
1 'polypeptide(L)'
;MTTSRSRNSDHSSKNDCGGTSVDGRFFQMLVKILGGPLMKKIKDEDPAAYLDLYREFEAAKRTIVTGKEGKVNITIPYASFDDNCRKMLGENLKAVIASSPYGNEISLRGDKMRIDAHLMIQLFKPTIDSIVSLMVEILKGKKVENVTQILLVGGFSECRLIQDAVIKEFNDKKIIIPEEAGLSVLKGAVLFGHRPDYVQSRVMRFTYGVSTTKFFDPSKHNEKYRSIINGQTICEKKFSKFVSKNELVEAGKKVCKSYSTVEKQQPHITFRVFVSQSKINVHRRRQMYSTL
;
A
#
# COMPACT_ATOMS: atom_id res chain seq x y z
N MET A 1 19.68 -19.28 25.33
CA MET A 1 19.15 -18.25 24.40
C MET A 1 17.97 -18.84 23.66
N THR A 2 16.75 -18.45 24.04
CA THR A 2 15.51 -18.96 23.45
C THR A 2 15.30 -18.28 22.10
N THR A 3 15.53 -19.00 20.99
CA THR A 3 15.23 -18.51 19.64
C THR A 3 13.71 -18.40 19.47
N SER A 4 13.18 -17.17 19.57
CA SER A 4 11.78 -16.87 19.26
C SER A 4 11.54 -17.04 17.75
N ARG A 5 10.61 -17.94 17.39
CA ARG A 5 10.28 -18.28 15.99
C ARG A 5 9.17 -17.35 15.47
N SER A 6 9.35 -16.73 14.29
CA SER A 6 8.35 -15.84 13.69
C SER A 6 7.41 -16.57 12.72
N ARG A 7 6.08 -16.33 12.85
CA ARG A 7 5.04 -16.75 11.89
C ARG A 7 4.32 -15.51 11.38
N ASN A 8 4.13 -15.40 10.06
CA ASN A 8 3.47 -14.25 9.44
C ASN A 8 1.99 -14.51 9.15
N SER A 9 1.11 -13.60 9.56
CA SER A 9 -0.27 -13.47 9.07
C SER A 9 -0.39 -12.28 8.13
N ASP A 10 -0.86 -12.48 6.89
CA ASP A 10 -0.95 -11.43 5.86
C ASP A 10 -2.38 -10.91 5.69
N HIS A 11 -2.60 -9.61 5.90
CA HIS A 11 -3.80 -8.84 5.56
C HIS A 11 -3.38 -7.56 4.82
N SER A 12 -3.46 -7.57 3.48
CA SER A 12 -3.17 -6.37 2.67
C SER A 12 -4.44 -5.56 2.42
N SER A 13 -4.54 -4.34 2.96
CA SER A 13 -5.54 -3.36 2.55
C SER A 13 -5.09 -2.65 1.27
N LYS A 14 -6.04 -2.34 0.40
CA LYS A 14 -5.85 -1.58 -0.85
C LYS A 14 -6.16 -0.09 -0.65
N ASN A 15 -6.08 0.38 0.59
CA ASN A 15 -6.47 1.73 0.98
C ASN A 15 -5.24 2.63 1.04
N ASP A 16 -5.41 3.89 0.65
CA ASP A 16 -4.39 4.93 0.59
C ASP A 16 -4.01 5.41 2.00
N CYS A 17 -3.37 4.51 2.77
CA CYS A 17 -3.11 4.63 4.21
C CYS A 17 -1.65 4.99 4.54
N GLY A 18 -0.94 5.68 3.65
CA GLY A 18 0.47 6.04 3.82
C GLY A 18 0.73 7.55 3.92
N GLY A 19 1.99 7.92 4.15
CA GLY A 19 2.41 9.34 4.20
C GLY A 19 2.14 10.10 2.90
N THR A 20 2.09 9.41 1.75
CA THR A 20 1.71 9.97 0.44
C THR A 20 0.25 10.43 0.38
N SER A 21 -0.62 9.82 1.18
CA SER A 21 -2.02 10.23 1.34
C SER A 21 -2.10 11.64 1.98
N VAL A 22 -1.18 11.97 2.88
CA VAL A 22 -1.06 13.31 3.47
C VAL A 22 -0.51 14.31 2.45
N ASP A 23 0.50 13.90 1.65
CA ASP A 23 1.01 14.71 0.54
C ASP A 23 -0.11 15.09 -0.43
N GLY A 24 -0.90 14.11 -0.86
CA GLY A 24 -2.04 14.33 -1.75
C GLY A 24 -3.02 15.36 -1.19
N ARG A 25 -3.29 15.35 0.12
CA ARG A 25 -4.17 16.33 0.77
C ARG A 25 -3.57 17.73 0.80
N PHE A 26 -2.27 17.85 1.08
CA PHE A 26 -1.57 19.13 1.01
C PHE A 26 -1.60 19.72 -0.41
N PHE A 27 -1.26 18.93 -1.42
CA PHE A 27 -1.33 19.41 -2.81
C PHE A 27 -2.77 19.69 -3.26
N GLN A 28 -3.76 18.95 -2.78
CA GLN A 28 -5.16 19.26 -3.04
C GLN A 28 -5.59 20.58 -2.39
N MET A 29 -5.07 20.89 -1.19
CA MET A 29 -5.27 22.20 -0.56
C MET A 29 -4.66 23.32 -1.42
N LEU A 30 -3.44 23.13 -1.94
CA LEU A 30 -2.83 24.09 -2.86
C LEU A 30 -3.64 24.24 -4.17
N VAL A 31 -4.20 23.17 -4.71
CA VAL A 31 -5.11 23.22 -5.87
C VAL A 31 -6.37 24.03 -5.56
N LYS A 32 -6.91 23.95 -4.34
CA LYS A 32 -8.05 24.77 -3.91
C LYS A 32 -7.71 26.25 -3.75
N ILE A 33 -6.44 26.57 -3.45
CA ILE A 33 -5.96 27.94 -3.30
C ILE A 33 -5.64 28.55 -4.67
N LEU A 34 -4.86 27.83 -5.47
CA LEU A 34 -4.22 28.37 -6.69
C LEU A 34 -4.94 27.96 -7.98
N GLY A 35 -5.83 26.97 -7.91
CA GLY A 35 -6.48 26.36 -9.06
C GLY A 35 -5.68 25.20 -9.66
N GLY A 36 -6.40 24.21 -10.18
CA GLY A 36 -5.82 23.04 -10.85
C GLY A 36 -4.92 23.39 -12.05
N PRO A 37 -5.32 24.30 -12.97
CA PRO A 37 -4.49 24.68 -14.11
C PRO A 37 -3.15 25.30 -13.71
N LEU A 38 -3.12 26.18 -12.71
CA LEU A 38 -1.88 26.82 -12.24
C LEU A 38 -0.95 25.79 -11.58
N MET A 39 -1.48 24.94 -10.69
CA MET A 39 -0.69 23.87 -10.08
C MET A 39 -0.12 22.89 -11.10
N LYS A 40 -0.90 22.57 -12.14
CA LYS A 40 -0.42 21.75 -13.27
C LYS A 40 0.69 22.47 -14.04
N LYS A 41 0.53 23.76 -14.33
CA LYS A 41 1.54 24.56 -15.01
C LYS A 41 2.87 24.60 -14.26
N ILE A 42 2.84 24.85 -12.95
CA ILE A 42 4.06 24.82 -12.12
C ILE A 42 4.72 23.45 -12.21
N LYS A 43 3.94 22.36 -12.12
CA LYS A 43 4.48 21.01 -12.20
C LYS A 43 5.13 20.68 -13.56
N ASP A 44 4.55 21.18 -14.65
CA ASP A 44 4.98 20.87 -16.01
C ASP A 44 6.13 21.80 -16.49
N GLU A 45 6.10 23.08 -16.12
CA GLU A 45 7.07 24.10 -16.58
C GLU A 45 8.19 24.40 -15.58
N ASP A 46 7.97 24.15 -14.28
CA ASP A 46 8.96 24.34 -13.21
C ASP A 46 8.98 23.14 -12.24
N PRO A 47 9.39 21.95 -12.74
CA PRO A 47 9.42 20.73 -11.93
C PRO A 47 10.40 20.83 -10.75
N ALA A 48 11.42 21.69 -10.82
CA ALA A 48 12.36 21.94 -9.73
C ALA A 48 11.65 22.61 -8.56
N ALA A 49 10.93 23.72 -8.79
CA ALA A 49 10.11 24.36 -7.77
C ALA A 49 9.07 23.40 -7.17
N TYR A 50 8.39 22.62 -8.00
CA TYR A 50 7.42 21.64 -7.52
C TYR A 50 8.06 20.59 -6.59
N LEU A 51 9.25 20.09 -6.95
CA LEU A 51 10.00 19.13 -6.14
C LEU A 51 10.52 19.73 -4.84
N ASP A 52 11.00 20.97 -4.86
CA ASP A 52 11.47 21.67 -3.66
C ASP A 52 10.31 21.86 -2.67
N LEU A 53 9.14 22.28 -3.15
CA LEU A 53 7.94 22.35 -2.33
C LEU A 53 7.55 20.99 -1.74
N TYR A 54 7.64 19.92 -2.53
CA TYR A 54 7.37 18.56 -2.05
C TYR A 54 8.33 18.16 -0.92
N ARG A 55 9.62 18.46 -1.06
CA ARG A 55 10.65 18.19 -0.03
C ARG A 55 10.45 19.02 1.23
N GLU A 56 10.15 20.30 1.09
CA GLU A 56 9.87 21.20 2.22
C GLU A 56 8.64 20.73 3.00
N PHE A 57 7.60 20.30 2.30
CA PHE A 57 6.42 19.71 2.96
C PHE A 57 6.77 18.39 3.66
N GLU A 58 7.58 17.53 3.03
CA GLU A 58 8.02 16.27 3.63
C GLU A 58 8.80 16.50 4.93
N ALA A 59 9.70 17.47 4.95
CA ALA A 59 10.41 17.90 6.15
C ALA A 59 9.45 18.42 7.22
N ALA A 60 8.48 19.28 6.85
CA ALA A 60 7.48 19.80 7.78
C ALA A 60 6.65 18.67 8.42
N LYS A 61 6.25 17.65 7.65
CA LYS A 61 5.52 16.48 8.17
C LYS A 61 6.28 15.71 9.26
N ARG A 62 7.62 15.70 9.22
CA ARG A 62 8.44 15.04 10.24
C ARG A 62 8.50 15.80 11.55
N THR A 63 8.23 17.10 11.53
CA THR A 63 8.35 17.99 12.70
C THR A 63 7.03 18.23 13.43
N ILE A 64 5.88 17.94 12.79
CA ILE A 64 4.58 18.16 13.41
C ILE A 64 4.27 17.12 14.49
N VAL A 65 3.74 17.60 15.62
CA VAL A 65 3.43 16.79 16.81
C VAL A 65 2.03 17.13 17.33
N THR A 66 1.45 16.23 18.12
CA THR A 66 0.14 16.45 18.76
C THR A 66 0.22 17.64 19.71
N GLY A 67 -0.80 18.50 19.69
CA GLY A 67 -0.84 19.69 20.54
C GLY A 67 0.08 20.83 20.11
N LYS A 68 0.72 20.75 18.93
CA LYS A 68 1.47 21.89 18.38
C LYS A 68 0.54 23.09 18.22
N GLU A 69 0.93 24.23 18.80
CA GLU A 69 0.26 25.52 18.63
C GLU A 69 1.02 26.45 17.67
N GLY A 70 0.36 27.52 17.24
CA GLY A 70 0.93 28.54 16.36
C GLY A 70 1.03 28.09 14.90
N LYS A 71 2.11 28.48 14.21
CA LYS A 71 2.29 28.24 12.77
C LYS A 71 3.39 27.21 12.48
N VAL A 72 3.20 26.42 11.44
CA VAL A 72 4.18 25.58 10.75
C VAL A 72 4.65 26.32 9.51
N ASN A 73 5.96 26.50 9.38
CA ASN A 73 6.53 27.19 8.22
C ASN A 73 6.99 26.17 7.19
N ILE A 74 6.60 26.37 5.94
CA ILE A 74 7.07 25.62 4.78
C ILE A 74 7.70 26.64 3.83
N THR A 75 8.96 26.44 3.48
CA THR A 75 9.60 27.26 2.44
C THR A 75 8.94 26.94 1.11
N ILE A 76 8.57 27.96 0.36
CA ILE A 76 7.94 27.81 -0.95
C ILE A 76 8.81 28.46 -2.03
N PRO A 77 8.77 27.95 -3.28
CA PRO A 77 9.37 28.62 -4.44
C PRO A 77 8.61 29.92 -4.79
N TYR A 78 8.73 30.93 -3.94
CA TYR A 78 7.86 32.12 -3.96
C TYR A 78 7.85 32.80 -5.33
N ALA A 79 9.02 33.02 -5.95
CA ALA A 79 9.10 33.70 -7.25
C ALA A 79 8.30 32.96 -8.33
N SER A 80 8.44 31.64 -8.42
CA SER A 80 7.71 30.81 -9.39
C SER A 80 6.20 30.85 -9.14
N PHE A 81 5.77 30.76 -7.88
CA PHE A 81 4.36 30.81 -7.53
C PHE A 81 3.75 32.20 -7.74
N ASP A 82 4.40 33.27 -7.29
CA ASP A 82 3.92 34.66 -7.43
C ASP A 82 3.83 35.07 -8.91
N ASP A 83 4.85 34.75 -9.71
CA ASP A 83 4.84 35.03 -11.15
C ASP A 83 3.69 34.34 -11.87
N ASN A 84 3.43 33.06 -11.56
CA ASN A 84 2.33 32.32 -12.15
C ASN A 84 0.97 32.84 -11.68
N CYS A 85 0.83 33.23 -10.40
CA CYS A 85 -0.38 33.89 -9.91
C CYS A 85 -0.65 35.20 -10.67
N ARG A 86 0.35 36.06 -10.84
CA ARG A 86 0.19 37.33 -11.57
C ARG A 86 -0.20 37.10 -13.03
N LYS A 87 0.45 36.14 -13.69
CA LYS A 87 0.21 35.84 -15.12
C LYS A 87 -1.15 35.19 -15.38
N MET A 88 -1.62 34.32 -14.48
CA MET A 88 -2.83 33.51 -14.71
C MET A 88 -4.08 34.00 -13.97
N LEU A 89 -3.90 34.62 -12.81
CA LEU A 89 -4.99 35.04 -11.91
C LEU A 89 -5.08 36.56 -11.77
N GLY A 90 -4.12 37.32 -12.30
CA GLY A 90 -4.10 38.79 -12.22
C GLY A 90 -3.75 39.36 -10.84
N GLU A 91 -3.50 38.49 -9.85
CA GLU A 91 -3.21 38.86 -8.46
C GLU A 91 -1.86 38.27 -8.01
N ASN A 92 -1.28 38.87 -6.95
CA ASN A 92 -0.10 38.30 -6.31
C ASN A 92 -0.47 37.11 -5.42
N LEU A 93 0.49 36.23 -5.13
CA LEU A 93 0.28 35.00 -4.37
C LEU A 93 -0.33 35.26 -2.98
N LYS A 94 0.06 36.36 -2.33
CA LYS A 94 -0.47 36.72 -1.01
C LYS A 94 -1.96 37.03 -1.07
N ALA A 95 -2.41 37.78 -2.08
CA ALA A 95 -3.81 38.10 -2.30
C ALA A 95 -4.64 36.85 -2.62
N VAL A 96 -4.12 35.97 -3.50
CA VAL A 96 -4.75 34.69 -3.85
C VAL A 96 -4.93 33.78 -2.62
N ILE A 97 -3.93 33.71 -1.74
CA ILE A 97 -4.06 32.95 -0.48
C ILE A 97 -5.10 33.58 0.44
N ALA A 98 -5.08 34.91 0.59
CA ALA A 98 -5.99 35.62 1.49
C ALA A 98 -7.47 35.52 1.04
N SER A 99 -7.73 35.45 -0.27
CA SER A 99 -9.07 35.25 -0.82
C SER A 99 -9.51 33.78 -0.88
N SER A 100 -8.61 32.83 -0.60
CA SER A 100 -8.91 31.41 -0.60
C SER A 100 -9.71 30.97 0.64
N PRO A 101 -10.32 29.77 0.63
CA PRO A 101 -10.97 29.19 1.80
C PRO A 101 -10.06 29.00 3.03
N TYR A 102 -8.75 29.18 2.88
CA TYR A 102 -7.74 29.00 3.92
C TYR A 102 -7.06 30.32 4.31
N GLY A 103 -7.60 31.48 3.90
CA GLY A 103 -6.98 32.79 4.10
C GLY A 103 -6.80 33.20 5.57
N ASN A 104 -7.57 32.61 6.49
CA ASN A 104 -7.42 32.85 7.93
C ASN A 104 -6.33 31.96 8.54
N GLU A 105 -6.17 30.74 8.01
CA GLU A 105 -5.24 29.75 8.53
C GLU A 105 -3.84 29.84 7.93
N ILE A 106 -3.73 30.36 6.71
CA ILE A 106 -2.49 30.43 5.93
C ILE A 106 -2.09 31.88 5.70
N SER A 107 -0.82 32.19 5.97
CA SER A 107 -0.22 33.50 5.68
C SER A 107 1.16 33.35 5.05
N LEU A 108 1.64 34.39 4.37
CA LEU A 108 3.00 34.44 3.82
C LEU A 108 3.89 35.40 4.62
N ARG A 109 5.15 34.99 4.83
CA ARG A 109 6.23 35.86 5.32
C ARG A 109 7.50 35.58 4.53
N GLY A 110 7.84 36.46 3.60
CA GLY A 110 8.91 36.22 2.63
C GLY A 110 8.59 34.99 1.78
N ASP A 111 9.54 34.07 1.70
CA ASP A 111 9.44 32.78 1.01
C ASP A 111 8.78 31.68 1.86
N LYS A 112 8.21 32.01 3.02
CA LYS A 112 7.60 31.02 3.92
C LYS A 112 6.08 31.09 3.90
N MET A 113 5.45 29.97 3.55
CA MET A 113 4.05 29.70 3.82
C MET A 113 3.89 29.25 5.26
N ARG A 114 3.13 30.02 6.05
CA ARG A 114 2.88 29.80 7.46
C ARG A 114 1.46 29.26 7.64
N ILE A 115 1.36 27.97 7.92
CA ILE A 115 0.09 27.24 8.07
C ILE A 115 -0.21 27.08 9.55
N ASP A 116 -1.45 27.33 9.98
CA ASP A 116 -1.84 26.99 11.35
C ASP A 116 -1.59 25.52 11.67
N ALA A 117 -1.01 25.27 12.85
CA ALA A 117 -0.72 23.92 13.30
C ALA A 117 -1.99 23.06 13.33
N HIS A 118 -3.15 23.63 13.68
CA HIS A 118 -4.44 22.95 13.61
C HIS A 118 -4.78 22.50 12.18
N LEU A 119 -4.68 23.38 11.18
CA LEU A 119 -4.91 23.03 9.78
C LEU A 119 -3.89 21.97 9.31
N MET A 120 -2.61 22.12 9.69
CA MET A 120 -1.58 21.13 9.37
C MET A 120 -1.93 19.75 9.94
N ILE A 121 -2.36 19.66 11.21
CA ILE A 121 -2.79 18.40 11.84
C ILE A 121 -4.05 17.83 11.15
N GLN A 122 -4.99 18.69 10.73
CA GLN A 122 -6.18 18.27 10.00
C GLN A 122 -5.86 17.57 8.67
N LEU A 123 -4.76 17.92 8.00
CA LEU A 123 -4.32 17.22 6.78
C LEU A 123 -3.99 15.74 7.04
N PHE A 124 -3.56 15.39 8.27
CA PHE A 124 -3.21 14.01 8.65
C PHE A 124 -4.42 13.21 9.11
N LYS A 125 -5.42 13.87 9.70
CA LYS A 125 -6.55 13.22 10.38
C LYS A 125 -7.21 12.11 9.55
N PRO A 126 -7.58 12.30 8.27
CA PRO A 126 -8.23 11.24 7.51
C PRO A 126 -7.33 10.02 7.27
N THR A 127 -6.02 10.23 7.12
CA THR A 127 -5.04 9.15 6.96
C THR A 127 -4.86 8.40 8.27
N ILE A 128 -4.75 9.11 9.39
CA ILE A 128 -4.66 8.51 10.73
C ILE A 128 -5.93 7.70 11.04
N ASP A 129 -7.11 8.29 10.86
CA ASP A 129 -8.40 7.63 11.11
C ASP A 129 -8.52 6.34 10.27
N SER A 130 -8.05 6.38 9.01
CA SER A 130 -8.03 5.20 8.14
C SER A 130 -7.06 4.11 8.62
N ILE A 131 -5.86 4.49 9.09
CA ILE A 131 -4.87 3.55 9.64
C ILE A 131 -5.43 2.88 10.89
N VAL A 132 -5.93 3.67 11.83
CA VAL A 132 -6.48 3.19 13.11
C VAL A 132 -7.67 2.26 12.86
N SER A 133 -8.61 2.66 11.99
CA SER A 133 -9.76 1.83 11.64
C SER A 133 -9.35 0.49 11.06
N LEU A 134 -8.36 0.48 10.15
CA LEU A 134 -7.83 -0.74 9.57
C LEU A 134 -7.18 -1.64 10.62
N MET A 135 -6.41 -1.07 11.56
CA MET A 135 -5.79 -1.83 12.65
C MET A 135 -6.86 -2.46 13.54
N VAL A 136 -7.92 -1.74 13.88
CA VAL A 136 -9.07 -2.26 14.63
C VAL A 136 -9.72 -3.44 13.89
N GLU A 137 -9.95 -3.30 12.58
CA GLU A 137 -10.52 -4.39 11.76
C GLU A 137 -9.64 -5.63 11.75
N ILE A 138 -8.32 -5.47 11.60
CA ILE A 138 -7.37 -6.58 11.59
C ILE A 138 -7.37 -7.29 12.96
N LEU A 139 -7.33 -6.53 14.06
CA LEU A 139 -7.22 -7.07 15.41
C LEU A 139 -8.51 -7.74 15.92
N LYS A 140 -9.66 -7.48 15.28
CA LYS A 140 -10.90 -8.27 15.50
C LYS A 140 -10.80 -9.72 14.97
N GLY A 141 -9.78 -10.05 14.18
CA GLY A 141 -9.62 -11.38 13.61
C GLY A 141 -9.26 -12.44 14.68
N LYS A 142 -9.98 -13.57 14.71
CA LYS A 142 -9.71 -14.71 15.63
C LYS A 142 -8.26 -15.20 15.64
N LYS A 143 -7.51 -15.01 14.55
CA LYS A 143 -6.10 -15.44 14.46
C LYS A 143 -5.13 -14.55 15.23
N VAL A 144 -5.56 -13.35 15.62
CA VAL A 144 -4.75 -12.31 16.28
C VAL A 144 -5.37 -11.84 17.60
N GLU A 145 -6.33 -12.60 18.14
CA GLU A 145 -7.05 -12.27 19.38
C GLU A 145 -6.11 -12.13 20.60
N ASN A 146 -5.02 -12.90 20.63
CA ASN A 146 -4.03 -12.89 21.71
C ASN A 146 -2.82 -11.97 21.46
N VAL A 147 -2.94 -11.00 20.54
CA VAL A 147 -1.84 -10.05 20.28
C VAL A 147 -1.70 -9.08 21.46
N THR A 148 -0.51 -9.10 22.08
CA THR A 148 -0.14 -8.25 23.21
C THR A 148 0.77 -7.08 22.83
N GLN A 149 1.39 -7.14 21.65
CA GLN A 149 2.36 -6.14 21.19
C GLN A 149 2.10 -5.76 19.73
N ILE A 150 2.26 -4.47 19.42
CA ILE A 150 2.20 -3.94 18.06
C ILE A 150 3.54 -3.30 17.74
N LEU A 151 4.17 -3.76 16.65
CA LEU A 151 5.41 -3.17 16.14
C LEU A 151 5.10 -2.21 14.99
N LEU A 152 5.36 -0.92 15.18
CA LEU A 152 5.17 0.11 14.16
C LEU A 152 6.47 0.31 13.38
N VAL A 153 6.47 -0.07 12.10
CA VAL A 153 7.64 0.02 11.20
C VAL A 153 7.33 0.83 9.94
N GLY A 154 8.38 1.26 9.22
CA GLY A 154 8.28 2.10 8.03
C GLY A 154 8.39 3.59 8.35
N GLY A 155 8.78 4.40 7.36
CA GLY A 155 9.12 5.81 7.60
C GLY A 155 7.97 6.64 8.14
N PHE A 156 6.73 6.33 7.75
CA PHE A 156 5.57 7.06 8.26
C PHE A 156 5.28 6.75 9.74
N SER A 157 5.71 5.59 10.25
CA SER A 157 5.59 5.22 11.67
C SER A 157 6.45 6.09 12.59
N GLU A 158 7.36 6.90 12.06
CA GLU A 158 8.14 7.89 12.81
C GLU A 158 7.33 9.17 13.08
N CYS A 159 6.19 9.37 12.41
CA CYS A 159 5.33 10.51 12.63
C CYS A 159 4.65 10.45 14.00
N ARG A 160 4.89 11.47 14.84
CA ARG A 160 4.33 11.54 16.21
C ARG A 160 2.81 11.53 16.25
N LEU A 161 2.14 12.20 15.30
CA LEU A 161 0.68 12.20 15.23
C LEU A 161 0.10 10.78 15.09
N ILE A 162 0.77 9.91 14.33
CA ILE A 162 0.34 8.51 14.17
C ILE A 162 0.64 7.72 15.42
N GLN A 163 1.84 7.87 15.98
CA GLN A 163 2.23 7.19 17.21
C GLN A 163 1.24 7.48 18.33
N ASP A 164 0.91 8.75 18.55
CA ASP A 164 -0.03 9.18 19.59
C ASP A 164 -1.42 8.60 19.35
N ALA A 165 -1.92 8.60 18.10
CA ALA A 165 -3.22 8.04 17.76
C ALA A 165 -3.27 6.52 17.98
N VAL A 166 -2.23 5.78 17.57
CA VAL A 166 -2.16 4.33 17.76
C VAL A 166 -1.99 3.96 19.23
N ILE A 167 -1.15 4.67 19.98
CA ILE A 167 -0.97 4.46 21.43
C ILE A 167 -2.28 4.72 22.17
N LYS A 168 -3.00 5.78 21.80
CA LYS A 168 -4.29 6.11 22.40
C LYS A 168 -5.34 5.02 22.15
N GLU A 169 -5.48 4.57 20.91
CA GLU A 169 -6.47 3.55 20.53
C GLU A 169 -6.17 2.20 21.17
N PHE A 170 -4.91 1.77 21.13
CA PHE A 170 -4.48 0.43 21.55
C PHE A 170 -3.71 0.48 22.87
N ASN A 171 -4.24 1.22 23.85
CA ASN A 171 -3.62 1.41 25.16
C ASN A 171 -3.53 0.13 26.01
N ASP A 172 -4.29 -0.91 25.63
CA ASP A 172 -4.23 -2.26 26.21
C ASP A 172 -3.04 -3.09 25.67
N LYS A 173 -2.33 -2.57 24.66
CA LYS A 173 -1.24 -3.28 23.97
C LYS A 173 0.07 -2.53 24.10
N LYS A 174 1.19 -3.27 24.14
CA LYS A 174 2.52 -2.66 24.10
C LYS A 174 2.85 -2.21 22.67
N ILE A 175 2.86 -0.91 22.45
CA ILE A 175 3.32 -0.31 21.18
C ILE A 175 4.84 -0.21 21.20
N ILE A 176 5.48 -0.80 20.19
CA ILE A 176 6.94 -0.77 20.00
C ILE A 176 7.22 -0.05 18.69
N ILE A 177 8.00 1.02 18.76
CA ILE A 177 8.49 1.75 17.59
C ILE A 177 10.01 1.58 17.59
N PRO A 178 10.58 0.83 16.65
CA PRO A 178 12.03 0.66 16.56
C PRO A 178 12.74 1.99 16.32
N GLU A 179 13.97 2.07 16.79
CA GLU A 179 14.90 3.10 16.34
C GLU A 179 15.14 2.94 14.82
N GLU A 180 15.07 4.06 14.09
CA GLU A 180 15.08 4.07 12.63
C GLU A 180 13.99 3.15 12.05
N ALA A 181 12.73 3.37 12.46
CA ALA A 181 11.58 2.61 11.97
C ALA A 181 11.50 2.60 10.44
N GLY A 182 11.94 3.68 9.77
CA GLY A 182 12.09 3.78 8.32
C GLY A 182 13.04 2.75 7.70
N LEU A 183 14.10 2.34 8.42
CA LEU A 183 15.08 1.36 7.97
C LEU A 183 14.79 -0.08 8.44
N SER A 184 13.80 -0.26 9.32
CA SER A 184 13.52 -1.56 9.95
C SER A 184 13.27 -2.68 8.93
N VAL A 185 12.56 -2.38 7.83
CA VAL A 185 12.29 -3.36 6.76
C VAL A 185 13.58 -3.73 6.02
N LEU A 186 14.43 -2.76 5.71
CA LEU A 186 15.72 -3.00 5.05
C LEU A 186 16.65 -3.82 5.94
N LYS A 187 16.78 -3.45 7.22
CA LYS A 187 17.56 -4.20 8.22
C LYS A 187 17.08 -5.65 8.32
N GLY A 188 15.76 -5.85 8.37
CA GLY A 188 15.16 -7.19 8.36
C GLY A 188 15.46 -7.97 7.08
N ALA A 189 15.46 -7.32 5.91
CA ALA A 189 15.79 -7.95 4.64
C ALA A 189 17.27 -8.40 4.57
N VAL A 190 18.19 -7.57 5.06
CA VAL A 190 19.62 -7.92 5.15
C VAL A 190 19.81 -9.12 6.08
N LEU A 191 19.18 -9.10 7.26
CA LEU A 191 19.23 -10.24 8.19
C LEU A 191 18.67 -11.52 7.58
N PHE A 192 17.56 -11.43 6.86
CA PHE A 192 16.97 -12.57 6.15
C PHE A 192 17.88 -13.11 5.04
N GLY A 193 18.60 -12.24 4.32
CA GLY A 193 19.57 -12.65 3.30
C GLY A 193 20.73 -13.47 3.88
N HIS A 194 21.24 -13.07 5.04
CA HIS A 194 22.30 -13.81 5.74
C HIS A 194 21.79 -15.10 6.42
N ARG A 195 20.53 -15.10 6.88
CA ARG A 195 19.91 -16.22 7.62
C ARG A 195 18.46 -16.44 7.17
N PRO A 196 18.27 -17.10 6.01
CA PRO A 196 16.93 -17.30 5.44
C PRO A 196 16.07 -18.27 6.27
N ASP A 197 16.69 -19.06 7.15
CA ASP A 197 16.05 -20.01 8.06
C ASP A 197 15.26 -19.34 9.20
N TYR A 198 15.44 -18.03 9.43
CA TYR A 198 14.67 -17.28 10.43
C TYR A 198 13.16 -17.23 10.12
N VAL A 199 12.76 -17.20 8.85
CA VAL A 199 11.34 -17.20 8.47
C VAL A 199 10.91 -18.61 8.09
N GLN A 200 10.35 -19.34 9.04
CA GLN A 200 10.00 -20.76 8.87
C GLN A 200 8.76 -21.00 8.00
N SER A 201 7.82 -20.05 7.96
CA SER A 201 6.60 -20.21 7.19
C SER A 201 5.97 -18.89 6.80
N ARG A 202 5.17 -18.90 5.73
CA ARG A 202 4.44 -17.75 5.21
C ARG A 202 3.00 -18.14 4.89
N VAL A 203 2.07 -17.22 5.10
CA VAL A 203 0.69 -17.39 4.65
C VAL A 203 0.59 -16.93 3.19
N MET A 204 0.10 -17.80 2.31
CA MET A 204 0.01 -17.52 0.88
C MET A 204 -1.06 -16.46 0.59
N ARG A 205 -0.66 -15.36 -0.06
CA ARG A 205 -1.58 -14.26 -0.45
C ARG A 205 -2.59 -14.66 -1.53
N PHE A 206 -2.19 -15.59 -2.39
CA PHE A 206 -2.97 -16.06 -3.52
C PHE A 206 -2.98 -17.59 -3.59
N THR A 207 -3.96 -18.11 -4.32
CA THR A 207 -3.95 -19.51 -4.74
C THR A 207 -3.15 -19.62 -6.03
N TYR A 208 -2.16 -20.52 -6.06
CA TYR A 208 -1.34 -20.80 -7.24
C TYR A 208 -1.65 -22.18 -7.78
N GLY A 209 -1.69 -22.32 -9.10
CA GLY A 209 -2.03 -23.58 -9.76
C GLY A 209 -1.78 -23.54 -11.25
N VAL A 210 -2.06 -24.65 -11.92
CA VAL A 210 -1.96 -24.77 -13.39
C VAL A 210 -3.31 -25.09 -14.00
N SER A 211 -3.45 -24.74 -15.30
CA SER A 211 -4.55 -25.26 -16.09
C SER A 211 -4.31 -26.71 -16.45
N THR A 212 -5.33 -27.52 -16.26
CA THR A 212 -5.32 -28.94 -16.63
C THR A 212 -6.56 -29.27 -17.44
N THR A 213 -6.42 -30.30 -18.24
CA THR A 213 -7.53 -31.01 -18.87
C THR A 213 -7.76 -32.31 -18.12
N LYS A 214 -9.01 -32.71 -17.91
CA LYS A 214 -9.38 -34.02 -17.33
C LYS A 214 -10.53 -34.63 -18.12
N PHE A 215 -10.75 -35.93 -17.99
CA PHE A 215 -11.98 -36.56 -18.48
C PHE A 215 -13.22 -35.84 -17.96
N PHE A 216 -14.20 -35.65 -18.83
CA PHE A 216 -15.45 -35.00 -18.49
C PHE A 216 -16.25 -35.91 -17.56
N ASP A 217 -16.87 -35.32 -16.55
CA ASP A 217 -17.67 -36.01 -15.54
C ASP A 217 -18.94 -35.17 -15.43
N PRO A 218 -20.07 -35.61 -16.03
CA PRO A 218 -21.30 -34.84 -16.07
C PRO A 218 -21.84 -34.46 -14.68
N SER A 219 -21.49 -35.21 -13.63
CA SER A 219 -21.92 -34.94 -12.25
C SER A 219 -21.13 -33.81 -11.57
N LYS A 220 -19.96 -33.43 -12.11
CA LYS A 220 -19.03 -32.49 -11.46
C LYS A 220 -18.57 -31.35 -12.37
N HIS A 221 -18.59 -31.55 -13.68
CA HIS A 221 -18.02 -30.62 -14.64
C HIS A 221 -19.15 -29.87 -15.37
N ASN A 222 -19.01 -28.54 -15.43
CA ASN A 222 -19.95 -27.70 -16.16
C ASN A 222 -19.81 -27.95 -17.67
N GLU A 223 -20.93 -28.19 -18.34
CA GLU A 223 -20.99 -28.51 -19.77
C GLU A 223 -20.39 -27.43 -20.67
N LYS A 224 -20.37 -26.17 -20.23
CA LYS A 224 -19.70 -25.06 -20.94
C LYS A 224 -18.20 -25.29 -21.17
N TYR A 225 -17.54 -26.12 -20.35
CA TYR A 225 -16.12 -26.44 -20.48
C TYR A 225 -15.88 -27.83 -21.06
N ARG A 226 -16.94 -28.49 -21.55
CA ARG A 226 -16.86 -29.77 -22.26
C ARG A 226 -16.25 -29.55 -23.64
N SER A 227 -15.34 -30.43 -24.02
CA SER A 227 -14.73 -30.48 -25.34
C SER A 227 -14.50 -31.95 -25.72
N ILE A 228 -14.32 -32.24 -27.00
CA ILE A 228 -13.98 -33.58 -27.48
C ILE A 228 -12.61 -33.50 -28.14
N ILE A 229 -11.66 -34.28 -27.64
CA ILE A 229 -10.32 -34.40 -28.22
C ILE A 229 -10.07 -35.89 -28.48
N ASN A 230 -9.74 -36.24 -29.72
CA ASN A 230 -9.47 -37.62 -30.16
C ASN A 230 -10.54 -38.64 -29.71
N GLY A 231 -11.81 -38.26 -29.87
CA GLY A 231 -12.96 -39.10 -29.49
C GLY A 231 -13.25 -39.19 -27.98
N GLN A 232 -12.43 -38.57 -27.13
CA GLN A 232 -12.64 -38.55 -25.68
C GLN A 232 -13.29 -37.24 -25.25
N THR A 233 -14.35 -37.35 -24.44
CA THR A 233 -15.00 -36.17 -23.86
C THR A 233 -14.19 -35.70 -22.65
N ILE A 234 -13.72 -34.46 -22.71
CA ILE A 234 -12.86 -33.85 -21.70
C ILE A 234 -13.50 -32.57 -21.14
N CYS A 235 -13.03 -32.17 -19.96
CA CYS A 235 -13.27 -30.88 -19.34
C CYS A 235 -12.00 -30.04 -19.42
N GLU A 236 -12.06 -28.96 -20.18
CA GLU A 236 -10.96 -28.01 -20.32
C GLU A 236 -10.91 -27.01 -19.16
N LYS A 237 -9.77 -26.33 -19.01
CA LYS A 237 -9.61 -25.17 -18.11
C LYS A 237 -9.89 -25.48 -16.64
N LYS A 238 -9.70 -26.72 -16.21
CA LYS A 238 -9.71 -27.08 -14.79
C LYS A 238 -8.49 -26.50 -14.10
N PHE A 239 -8.67 -25.97 -12.89
CA PHE A 239 -7.58 -25.39 -12.12
C PHE A 239 -7.05 -26.40 -11.10
N SER A 240 -5.83 -26.90 -11.32
CA SER A 240 -5.12 -27.75 -10.36
C SER A 240 -4.27 -26.88 -9.45
N LYS A 241 -4.74 -26.67 -8.21
CA LYS A 241 -4.07 -25.85 -7.19
C LYS A 241 -2.84 -26.55 -6.62
N PHE A 242 -1.71 -25.85 -6.52
CA PHE A 242 -0.53 -26.29 -5.76
C PHE A 242 -0.61 -25.81 -4.31
N VAL A 243 -0.94 -24.53 -4.11
CA VAL A 243 -1.11 -23.91 -2.79
C VAL A 243 -2.31 -22.98 -2.82
N SER A 244 -3.03 -22.86 -1.71
CA SER A 244 -4.24 -22.05 -1.61
C SER A 244 -4.00 -20.72 -0.88
N LYS A 245 -4.76 -19.69 -1.24
CA LYS A 245 -4.83 -18.45 -0.45
C LYS A 245 -5.12 -18.78 1.02
N ASN A 246 -4.42 -18.09 1.92
CA ASN A 246 -4.44 -18.25 3.36
C ASN A 246 -3.88 -19.59 3.88
N GLU A 247 -3.27 -20.41 3.03
CA GLU A 247 -2.53 -21.60 3.44
C GLU A 247 -1.19 -21.19 4.06
N LEU A 248 -0.84 -21.81 5.20
CA LEU A 248 0.49 -21.67 5.80
C LEU A 248 1.46 -22.62 5.08
N VAL A 249 2.50 -22.06 4.49
CA VAL A 249 3.51 -22.78 3.71
C VAL A 249 4.87 -22.61 4.37
N GLU A 250 5.51 -23.72 4.68
CA GLU A 250 6.85 -23.75 5.26
C GLU A 250 7.93 -23.37 4.23
N ALA A 251 9.01 -22.76 4.71
CA ALA A 251 10.18 -22.46 3.90
C ALA A 251 10.76 -23.75 3.33
N GLY A 252 11.07 -23.77 2.04
CA GLY A 252 11.59 -24.95 1.35
C GLY A 252 10.54 -26.02 1.00
N LYS A 253 9.26 -25.86 1.37
CA LYS A 253 8.19 -26.80 0.99
C LYS A 253 8.12 -26.93 -0.54
N LYS A 254 8.29 -28.14 -1.05
CA LYS A 254 8.06 -28.49 -2.45
C LYS A 254 6.69 -29.16 -2.58
N VAL A 255 5.87 -28.67 -3.51
CA VAL A 255 4.58 -29.30 -3.85
C VAL A 255 4.74 -29.99 -5.21
N CYS A 256 4.78 -31.32 -5.20
CA CYS A 256 4.91 -32.11 -6.42
C CYS A 256 3.54 -32.62 -6.88
N LYS A 257 3.26 -32.51 -8.18
CA LYS A 257 2.10 -33.15 -8.82
C LYS A 257 2.51 -33.74 -10.15
N SER A 258 1.94 -34.90 -10.45
CA SER A 258 2.13 -35.58 -11.72
C SER A 258 0.99 -35.26 -12.69
N TYR A 259 1.34 -35.08 -13.96
CA TYR A 259 0.41 -34.83 -15.05
C TYR A 259 0.83 -35.70 -16.24
N SER A 260 -0.15 -36.14 -17.02
CA SER A 260 0.06 -36.92 -18.24
C SER A 260 -0.39 -36.14 -19.47
N THR A 261 0.13 -36.53 -20.63
CA THR A 261 -0.33 -36.01 -21.91
C THR A 261 -1.76 -36.48 -22.19
N VAL A 262 -2.48 -35.71 -22.99
CA VAL A 262 -3.85 -36.07 -23.42
C VAL A 262 -3.77 -36.99 -24.63
N GLU A 263 -2.76 -36.81 -25.49
CA GLU A 263 -2.59 -37.59 -26.71
C GLU A 263 -1.47 -38.61 -26.58
N LYS A 264 -1.63 -39.73 -27.30
CA LYS A 264 -0.59 -40.75 -27.45
C LYS A 264 0.57 -40.14 -28.25
N GLN A 265 1.81 -40.27 -27.76
CA GLN A 265 3.03 -39.73 -28.38
C GLN A 265 3.14 -38.19 -28.43
N GLN A 266 2.41 -37.46 -27.58
CA GLN A 266 2.56 -36.00 -27.47
C GLN A 266 3.98 -35.63 -26.99
N PRO A 267 4.79 -34.88 -27.78
CA PRO A 267 6.22 -34.67 -27.48
C PRO A 267 6.46 -33.62 -26.38
N HIS A 268 5.49 -32.73 -26.14
CA HIS A 268 5.63 -31.62 -25.19
C HIS A 268 4.36 -31.39 -24.38
N ILE A 269 4.50 -30.99 -23.13
CA ILE A 269 3.40 -30.55 -22.27
C ILE A 269 3.62 -29.08 -21.87
N THR A 270 2.59 -28.25 -22.06
CA THR A 270 2.65 -26.83 -21.72
C THR A 270 1.88 -26.56 -20.43
N PHE A 271 2.59 -26.14 -19.39
CA PHE A 271 1.98 -25.69 -18.15
C PHE A 271 1.80 -24.18 -18.11
N ARG A 272 0.55 -23.72 -18.17
CA ARG A 272 0.22 -22.33 -17.86
C ARG A 272 -0.02 -22.21 -16.36
N VAL A 273 0.79 -21.42 -15.67
CA VAL A 273 0.65 -21.12 -14.24
C VAL A 273 -0.32 -19.95 -14.06
N PHE A 274 -1.22 -20.04 -13.09
CA PHE A 274 -2.21 -19.01 -12.78
C PHE A 274 -2.20 -18.66 -11.30
N VAL A 275 -2.54 -17.41 -11.04
CA VAL A 275 -2.77 -16.84 -9.72
C VAL A 275 -4.26 -16.52 -9.55
N SER A 276 -4.83 -16.84 -8.39
CA SER A 276 -6.23 -16.54 -8.07
C SER A 276 -6.37 -15.87 -6.70
N GLN A 277 -7.24 -14.86 -6.64
CA GLN A 277 -7.61 -14.17 -5.40
C GLN A 277 -8.61 -14.96 -4.54
N SER A 278 -9.20 -16.02 -5.10
CA SER A 278 -10.12 -16.91 -4.41
C SER A 278 -9.39 -18.13 -3.85
N LYS A 279 -9.84 -18.60 -2.69
CA LYS A 279 -9.45 -19.90 -2.12
C LYS A 279 -10.11 -21.07 -2.86
N ILE A 280 -11.25 -20.81 -3.48
CA ILE A 280 -12.13 -21.80 -4.11
C ILE A 280 -11.81 -21.92 -5.61
N ASN A 281 -11.91 -23.15 -6.13
CA ASN A 281 -11.89 -23.43 -7.56
C ASN A 281 -13.04 -22.72 -8.24
N VAL A 282 -12.76 -21.67 -9.01
CA VAL A 282 -13.75 -21.07 -9.88
C VAL A 282 -13.13 -21.00 -11.26
N HIS A 283 -13.89 -21.43 -12.27
CA HIS A 283 -13.57 -21.29 -13.69
C HIS A 283 -13.46 -19.84 -14.19
N ARG A 284 -13.22 -18.87 -13.28
CA ARG A 284 -12.99 -17.46 -13.56
C ARG A 284 -11.51 -17.15 -13.35
N ARG A 285 -10.83 -16.78 -14.43
CA ARG A 285 -9.44 -16.31 -14.42
C ARG A 285 -9.38 -14.85 -14.85
N ARG A 286 -8.48 -14.10 -14.23
CA ARG A 286 -7.70 -13.05 -14.92
C ARG A 286 -6.35 -13.67 -15.29
N GLN A 287 -5.91 -13.48 -16.53
CA GLN A 287 -4.59 -13.88 -17.00
C GLN A 287 -3.61 -12.78 -16.60
N MET A 288 -2.44 -13.14 -16.05
CA MET A 288 -1.28 -12.25 -16.06
C MET A 288 -0.24 -12.93 -16.92
N TYR A 289 0.19 -12.24 -17.98
CA TYR A 289 1.46 -12.54 -18.62
C TYR A 289 2.55 -12.02 -17.70
N SER A 290 3.41 -12.90 -17.19
CA SER A 290 4.76 -12.50 -16.80
C SER A 290 5.71 -13.29 -17.68
N THR A 291 6.25 -12.61 -18.69
CA THR A 291 7.50 -13.02 -19.32
C THR A 291 8.56 -12.96 -18.23
N LEU A 292 9.29 -14.07 -18.03
CA LEU A 292 10.57 -14.06 -17.32
C LEU A 292 11.62 -13.41 -18.21
#